data_AF-A0A0V8HPX4-F1
#
_entry.id   AF-A0A0V8HPX4-F1
#
_cell.length_a   1.000
_cell.length_b   1.000
_cell.length_c   1.000
_cell.angle_alpha   90.00
_cell.angle_beta   90.00
_cell.angle_gamma   90.00
#
_symmetry.space_group_name_H-M   'P 1'
#
loop_
_entity.id
_entity.type
_entity.pdbx_description
1 polymer ?
#
loop_
_entity_poly.entity_id
_entity_poly.type
_entity_poly.pdbx_seq_one_letter_code
_entity_poly.pdbx_strand_id
1 'polypeptide(L)'
;MNTFAALLFWYPVFFLLLGIVLGIFFKTSKLNAISIIFIGFLLSNLAFFYLSNGGFAGIERDATGKGLAVFSGLSFSETLSVLITPSLYTIIYVVLLMVSFLIVNLFKKGRNKSISM
;
A
#
# COMPACT_ATOMS: atom_id res chain seq x y z
N MET A 1 14.10 -1.19 -14.91
CA MET A 1 14.00 -0.63 -13.55
C MET A 1 14.32 -1.76 -12.57
N ASN A 2 15.21 -1.57 -11.60
CA ASN A 2 15.49 -2.64 -10.64
C ASN A 2 14.39 -2.70 -9.55
N THR A 3 14.18 -3.87 -8.97
CA THR A 3 13.23 -4.11 -7.88
C THR A 3 13.44 -3.16 -6.70
N PHE A 4 14.70 -2.78 -6.44
CA PHE A 4 15.09 -1.88 -5.35
C PHE A 4 14.59 -0.44 -5.55
N ALA A 5 14.66 0.10 -6.76
CA ALA A 5 14.17 1.44 -7.09
C ALA A 5 12.64 1.51 -7.02
N ALA A 6 11.95 0.42 -7.37
CA ALA A 6 10.50 0.32 -7.18
C ALA A 6 10.11 0.38 -5.69
N LEU A 7 10.82 -0.36 -4.84
CA LEU A 7 10.60 -0.37 -3.39
C LEU A 7 10.91 0.96 -2.70
N LEU A 8 11.93 1.70 -3.16
CA LEU A 8 12.37 2.93 -2.49
C LEU A 8 11.69 4.20 -2.98
N PHE A 9 11.25 4.25 -4.24
CA PHE A 9 10.73 5.48 -4.82
C PHE A 9 9.26 5.37 -5.20
N TRP A 10 8.90 4.38 -6.03
CA TRP A 10 7.56 4.31 -6.60
C TRP A 10 6.50 3.85 -5.61
N TYR A 11 6.78 2.82 -4.81
CA TYR A 11 5.81 2.32 -3.83
C TYR A 11 5.55 3.30 -2.68
N PRO A 12 6.56 3.95 -2.07
CA PRO A 12 6.32 5.03 -1.11
C PRO A 12 5.41 6.13 -1.66
N VAL A 13 5.65 6.57 -2.90
CA VAL A 13 4.80 7.56 -3.58
C VAL A 13 3.38 7.02 -3.78
N PHE A 14 3.23 5.77 -4.22
CA PHE A 14 1.91 5.13 -4.36
C PHE A 14 1.14 5.10 -3.04
N PHE A 15 1.77 4.70 -1.93
CA PHE A 15 1.15 4.66 -0.61
C PHE A 15 0.78 6.05 -0.08
N LEU A 16 1.60 7.07 -0.36
CA LEU A 16 1.26 8.47 -0.08
C LEU A 16 0.04 8.92 -0.89
N LEU A 17 0.01 8.67 -2.20
CA LEU A 17 -1.11 9.04 -3.06
C LEU A 17 -2.40 8.32 -2.65
N LEU A 18 -2.30 7.02 -2.32
CA LEU A 18 -3.42 6.24 -1.82
C LEU A 18 -3.97 6.84 -0.51
N GLY A 19 -3.10 7.21 0.43
CA GLY A 19 -3.53 7.88 1.65
C GLY A 19 -4.20 9.24 1.40
N ILE A 20 -3.70 10.03 0.42
CA ILE A 20 -4.36 11.27 -0.01
C ILE A 20 -5.77 11.00 -0.53
N VAL A 21 -5.90 10.05 -1.47
CA VAL A 21 -7.19 9.66 -2.06
C VAL A 21 -8.17 9.22 -0.97
N LEU A 22 -7.73 8.32 -0.08
CA LEU A 22 -8.54 7.88 1.05
C LEU A 22 -8.91 9.03 1.99
N GLY A 23 -8.04 10.02 2.19
CA GLY A 23 -8.34 11.21 3.00
C GLY A 23 -9.37 12.15 2.37
N ILE A 24 -9.45 12.17 1.03
CA ILE A 24 -10.47 12.92 0.29
C ILE A 24 -11.84 12.26 0.50
N PHE A 25 -11.93 10.94 0.40
CA PHE A 25 -13.21 10.22 0.46
C PHE A 25 -13.67 9.91 1.90
N PHE A 26 -12.77 9.60 2.82
CA PHE A 26 -13.09 9.14 4.16
C PHE A 26 -12.77 10.19 5.23
N LYS A 27 -13.64 10.28 6.25
CA LYS A 27 -13.39 11.07 7.46
C LYS A 27 -12.49 10.30 8.42
N THR A 28 -11.74 11.00 9.27
CA THR A 28 -10.99 10.39 10.38
C THR A 28 -11.96 9.84 11.42
N SER A 29 -12.23 8.54 11.36
CA SER A 29 -12.91 7.76 12.39
C SER A 29 -12.01 6.59 12.81
N LYS A 30 -12.23 6.04 14.02
CA LYS A 30 -11.46 4.88 14.51
C LYS A 30 -11.57 3.69 13.55
N LEU A 31 -12.79 3.38 13.09
CA LEU A 31 -13.04 2.29 12.16
C LEU A 31 -12.28 2.50 10.84
N ASN A 32 -12.38 3.69 10.25
CA ASN A 32 -11.70 4.01 9.00
C ASN A 32 -10.19 3.93 9.15
N ALA A 33 -9.62 4.45 10.25
CA ALA A 33 -8.19 4.36 10.49
C ALA A 33 -7.72 2.90 10.60
N ILE A 34 -8.44 2.05 11.33
CA ILE A 34 -8.12 0.62 11.45
C ILE A 34 -8.22 -0.08 10.09
N SER A 35 -9.31 0.15 9.34
CA SER A 35 -9.48 -0.43 8.00
C SER A 35 -8.37 0.02 7.04
N ILE A 36 -7.97 1.29 7.10
CA ILE A 36 -6.92 1.85 6.27
C ILE A 36 -5.57 1.24 6.60
N ILE A 37 -5.23 1.07 7.89
CA ILE A 37 -4.01 0.37 8.33
C ILE A 37 -4.04 -1.07 7.82
N PHE A 38 -5.16 -1.77 8.01
CA PHE A 38 -5.29 -3.17 7.58
C PHE A 38 -5.14 -3.35 6.07
N ILE A 39 -5.81 -2.52 5.27
CA ILE A 39 -5.70 -2.54 3.80
C ILE A 39 -4.28 -2.17 3.37
N GLY A 40 -3.70 -1.12 3.97
CA GLY A 40 -2.33 -0.71 3.69
C GLY A 40 -1.33 -1.82 4.00
N PHE A 41 -1.51 -2.52 5.11
CA PHE A 41 -0.69 -3.66 5.51
C PHE A 41 -0.74 -4.78 4.47
N LEU A 42 -1.94 -5.25 4.10
CA LEU A 42 -2.10 -6.30 3.10
C LEU A 42 -1.51 -5.90 1.74
N LEU A 43 -1.80 -4.68 1.28
CA LEU A 43 -1.26 -4.16 0.01
C LEU A 43 0.26 -4.05 0.04
N SER A 44 0.85 -3.68 1.17
CA SER A 44 2.30 -3.51 1.29
C SER A 44 3.04 -4.85 1.26
N ASN A 45 2.49 -5.88 1.93
CA ASN A 45 3.03 -7.24 1.86
C ASN A 45 2.85 -7.83 0.46
N LEU A 46 1.69 -7.61 -0.17
CA LEU A 46 1.45 -8.02 -1.56
C LEU A 46 2.45 -7.39 -2.52
N ALA A 47 2.67 -6.09 -2.41
CA ALA A 47 3.64 -5.34 -3.21
C ALA A 47 5.07 -5.88 -3.03
N PHE A 48 5.48 -6.09 -1.78
CA PHE A 48 6.80 -6.61 -1.47
C PHE A 48 7.02 -8.02 -2.07
N PHE A 49 6.04 -8.91 -1.94
CA PHE A 49 6.10 -10.24 -2.53
C PHE A 49 6.17 -10.20 -4.05
N TYR A 50 5.29 -9.42 -4.68
CA TYR A 50 5.23 -9.27 -6.13
C TYR A 50 6.59 -8.82 -6.69
N LEU A 51 7.23 -7.86 -6.02
CA LEU A 51 8.52 -7.31 -6.41
C LEU A 51 9.66 -8.30 -6.17
N SER A 52 9.68 -8.96 -5.01
CA SER A 52 10.72 -9.91 -4.64
C SER A 52 10.73 -11.14 -5.56
N ASN A 53 9.57 -11.53 -6.08
CA ASN A 53 9.43 -12.65 -7.01
C ASN A 53 9.46 -12.23 -8.49
N GLY A 54 9.77 -10.96 -8.78
CA GLY A 54 10.00 -10.51 -10.14
C GLY A 54 8.74 -10.37 -11.00
N GLY A 55 7.62 -9.93 -10.41
CA GLY A 55 6.35 -9.64 -11.12
C GLY A 55 6.43 -8.52 -12.16
N PHE A 56 7.61 -8.15 -12.63
CA PHE A 56 7.74 -7.29 -13.80
C PHE A 56 7.58 -8.15 -15.06
N ALA A 57 6.71 -7.70 -15.97
CA ALA A 57 6.57 -8.32 -17.28
C ALA A 57 7.96 -8.48 -17.94
N GLY A 58 8.37 -9.72 -18.19
CA GLY A 58 9.65 -10.06 -18.82
C GLY A 58 10.82 -10.40 -17.87
N ILE A 59 10.64 -10.36 -16.54
CA ILE A 59 11.68 -10.70 -15.53
C ILE A 59 11.32 -11.97 -14.72
N GLU A 60 10.12 -12.51 -14.93
CA GLU A 60 9.63 -13.70 -14.23
C GLU A 60 10.48 -14.94 -14.57
N ARG A 61 11.00 -15.62 -13.54
CA ARG A 61 11.56 -16.96 -13.67
C ARG A 61 10.38 -17.89 -14.02
N ASP A 62 10.31 -18.32 -15.28
CA ASP A 62 9.33 -19.27 -15.84
C ASP A 62 7.94 -18.72 -16.27
N ALA A 63 7.67 -17.41 -16.21
CA ALA A 63 6.38 -16.84 -16.66
C ALA A 63 6.49 -15.44 -17.27
N THR A 64 7.26 -15.26 -18.34
CA THR A 64 7.39 -13.94 -19.01
C THR A 64 6.04 -13.29 -19.34
N GLY A 65 5.72 -12.18 -18.69
CA GLY A 65 4.67 -11.25 -19.13
C GLY A 65 3.32 -11.41 -18.45
N LYS A 66 3.23 -12.10 -17.30
CA LYS A 66 1.95 -12.41 -16.66
C LYS A 66 1.77 -11.89 -15.24
N GLY A 67 2.71 -11.15 -14.67
CA GLY A 67 2.58 -10.29 -13.46
C GLY A 67 2.00 -10.98 -12.23
N LEU A 68 0.71 -11.32 -12.27
CA LEU A 68 -0.01 -12.18 -11.33
C LEU A 68 0.43 -13.65 -11.37
N ALA A 69 1.19 -14.10 -12.38
CA ALA A 69 1.72 -15.47 -12.40
C ALA A 69 2.74 -15.75 -11.27
N VAL A 70 3.24 -14.72 -10.58
CA VAL A 70 4.01 -14.88 -9.33
C VAL A 70 3.23 -15.61 -8.22
N PHE A 71 1.90 -15.70 -8.33
CA PHE A 71 1.04 -16.44 -7.39
C PHE A 71 0.65 -17.85 -7.89
N SER A 72 0.95 -18.22 -9.14
CA SER A 72 0.40 -19.46 -9.73
C SER A 72 0.94 -20.74 -9.10
N GLY A 73 2.06 -20.66 -8.39
CA GLY A 73 2.66 -21.78 -7.65
C GLY A 73 2.27 -21.83 -6.17
N LEU A 74 1.49 -20.88 -5.66
CA LEU A 74 1.14 -20.81 -4.24
C LEU A 74 -0.25 -21.39 -3.99
N SER A 75 -0.35 -22.23 -2.95
CA SER A 75 -1.61 -22.58 -2.32
C SER A 75 -2.25 -21.36 -1.63
N PHE A 76 -3.53 -21.46 -1.31
CA PHE A 76 -4.25 -20.41 -0.58
C PHE A 76 -3.61 -20.08 0.77
N SER A 77 -3.17 -21.10 1.52
CA SER A 77 -2.50 -20.90 2.81
C SER A 77 -1.16 -20.19 2.67
N GLU A 78 -0.40 -20.48 1.62
CA GLU A 78 0.87 -19.79 1.36
C GLU A 78 0.66 -18.35 0.93
N THR A 79 -0.35 -18.09 0.09
CA THR A 79 -0.75 -16.73 -0.28
C THR A 79 -1.14 -15.92 0.95
N LEU A 80 -1.91 -16.51 1.86
CA LEU A 80 -2.29 -15.85 3.11
C LEU A 80 -1.07 -15.58 4.00
N SER A 81 -0.16 -16.56 4.11
CA SER A 81 1.09 -16.43 4.86
C SER A 81 1.94 -15.25 4.38
N VAL A 82 2.07 -15.10 3.06
CA VAL A 82 2.74 -13.96 2.43
C VAL A 82 2.08 -12.63 2.82
N LEU A 83 0.74 -12.56 2.77
CA LEU A 83 0.00 -11.33 3.06
C LEU A 83 0.06 -10.91 4.54
N ILE A 84 0.28 -11.85 5.46
CA ILE A 84 0.35 -11.57 6.89
C ILE A 84 1.77 -11.43 7.44
N THR A 85 2.79 -11.75 6.66
CA THR A 85 4.20 -11.67 7.10
C THR A 85 4.71 -10.23 6.95
N PRO A 86 4.93 -9.49 8.04
CA PRO A 86 5.38 -8.10 7.97
C PRO A 86 6.85 -8.01 7.54
N SER A 87 7.18 -6.95 6.82
CA SER A 87 8.56 -6.52 6.55
C SER A 87 8.80 -5.09 7.05
N LEU A 88 10.05 -4.65 7.06
CA LEU A 88 10.38 -3.24 7.35
C LEU A 88 9.65 -2.28 6.39
N TYR A 89 9.54 -2.66 5.11
CA TYR A 89 8.86 -1.86 4.08
C TYR A 89 7.36 -1.74 4.36
N THR A 90 6.73 -2.80 4.86
CA THR A 90 5.31 -2.82 5.30
C THR A 90 5.04 -1.71 6.30
N ILE A 91 5.89 -1.59 7.32
CA ILE A 91 5.76 -0.55 8.35
C ILE A 91 5.90 0.84 7.74
N ILE A 92 6.93 1.06 6.92
CA ILE A 92 7.19 2.35 6.27
C ILE A 92 5.98 2.76 5.42
N TYR A 93 5.46 1.86 4.59
CA TYR A 93 4.37 2.15 3.66
C TYR A 93 3.06 2.44 4.39
N VAL A 94 2.74 1.69 5.44
CA VAL A 94 1.56 1.94 6.29
C VAL A 94 1.68 3.30 6.99
N VAL A 95 2.87 3.66 7.49
CA VAL A 95 3.11 4.97 8.11
C VAL A 95 2.89 6.10 7.10
N LEU A 96 3.48 6.00 5.90
CA LEU A 96 3.30 7.01 4.84
C LEU A 96 1.83 7.19 4.44
N LEU A 97 1.12 6.07 4.28
CA LEU A 97 -0.29 6.07 3.98
C LEU A 97 -1.11 6.75 5.08
N MET A 98 -0.81 6.45 6.35
CA MET A 98 -1.50 7.05 7.48
C MET A 98 -1.21 8.55 7.62
N VAL A 99 0.04 8.95 7.44
CA VAL A 99 0.45 10.37 7.51
C VAL A 99 -0.30 11.18 6.46
N SER A 100 -0.30 10.73 5.20
CA SER A 100 -1.00 11.43 4.11
C SER A 100 -2.52 11.46 4.32
N PHE A 101 -3.13 10.37 4.76
CA PHE A 101 -4.56 10.33 5.13
C PHE A 101 -4.93 11.34 6.22
N LEU A 102 -4.11 11.43 7.27
CA LEU A 102 -4.33 12.34 8.39
C LEU A 102 -4.14 13.81 7.97
N ILE A 103 -3.08 14.11 7.20
CA ILE A 103 -2.83 15.46 6.69
C ILE A 103 -4.03 15.99 5.90
N VAL A 104 -4.56 15.20 4.96
CA VAL A 104 -5.73 15.61 4.16
C VAL A 104 -6.94 15.88 5.05
N ASN A 105 -7.20 15.02 6.03
CA ASN A 105 -8.32 15.21 6.96
C ASN A 105 -8.14 16.44 7.88
N LEU A 106 -6.91 16.76 8.30
CA LEU A 106 -6.62 17.97 9.06
C LEU A 106 -6.96 19.22 8.24
N PHE A 107 -6.54 19.27 6.96
CA PHE A 107 -6.90 20.37 6.06
C PHE A 107 -8.40 20.52 5.82
N LYS A 108 -9.14 19.40 5.72
CA LYS A 108 -10.61 19.43 5.59
C LYS A 108 -11.27 19.98 6.84
N LYS A 109 -10.80 19.58 8.03
CA LYS A 109 -11.33 20.07 9.31
C LYS A 109 -11.06 21.58 9.50
N GLY A 110 -9.87 22.06 9.11
CA GLY A 110 -9.53 23.48 9.14
C GLY A 110 -10.42 24.33 8.23
N ARG A 111 -10.67 23.87 7.00
CA ARG A 111 -11.59 24.56 6.06
C ARG A 111 -13.02 24.65 6.57
N ASN A 112 -13.55 23.59 7.16
CA ASN A 112 -14.91 23.60 7.71
C ASN A 112 -15.08 24.58 8.89
N LYS A 113 -14.03 24.86 9.66
CA LYS A 113 -14.06 25.86 10.74
C LYS A 113 -14.02 27.31 10.22
N SER A 114 -13.36 27.56 9.08
CA SER A 114 -13.24 28.90 8.52
C SER A 114 -14.52 29.42 7.87
N ILE A 115 -15.42 28.54 7.44
CA ILE A 115 -16.68 28.91 6.77
C ILE A 115 -17.81 29.15 7.79
N SER A 116 -17.63 28.70 9.04
CA SER A 116 -18.62 28.84 10.12
C SER A 116 -18.37 30.04 11.04
N MET A 117 -17.45 30.94 10.69
CA MET A 117 -17.25 32.26 11.33
C MET A 117 -17.78 33.34 10.41
#